data_AF-A0A2V8KB46-F1
#
_entry.id   AF-A0A2V8KB46-F1
#
_cell.length_a   1.000
_cell.length_b   1.000
_cell.length_c   1.000
_cell.angle_alpha   90.00
_cell.angle_beta   90.00
_cell.angle_gamma   90.00
#
_symmetry.space_group_name_H-M   'P 1'
#
loop_
_entity.id
_entity.type
_entity.pdbx_description
1 polymer ?
#
loop_
_entity_poly.entity_id
_entity_poly.type
_entity_poly.pdbx_seq_one_letter_code
_entity_poly.pdbx_strand_id
1 'polypeptide(L)'
;MRGNKSTAVGNASPFWIDSPELKDVIAGTVPGRTSPEEATCFINNIGLGIQFAAVGHAVYLQAKAKGLGKEIPTDWFLESVHP
;
A
#
# COMPACT_ATOMS: atom_id res chain seq x y z
N MET A 1 6.92 48.32 -10.35
CA MET A 1 7.87 47.26 -10.77
C MET A 1 7.09 45.96 -10.94
N ARG A 2 6.92 45.48 -12.18
CA ARG A 2 6.22 44.23 -12.47
C ARG A 2 7.15 43.07 -12.14
N GLY A 3 6.75 42.23 -11.19
CA GLY A 3 7.49 41.03 -10.80
C GLY A 3 7.61 40.06 -11.96
N ASN A 4 8.85 39.74 -12.30
CA ASN A 4 9.23 38.82 -13.35
C ASN A 4 8.77 37.40 -12.95
N LYS A 5 7.75 36.84 -13.63
CA LYS A 5 7.43 35.42 -13.52
C LYS A 5 8.45 34.66 -14.37
N SER A 6 9.48 34.13 -13.73
CA SER A 6 10.43 33.23 -14.37
C SER A 6 9.67 32.01 -14.90
N THR A 7 9.77 31.84 -16.21
CA THR A 7 9.23 30.72 -16.98
C THR A 7 10.22 29.56 -17.01
N ALA A 8 9.66 28.35 -17.15
CA ALA A 8 10.31 27.06 -17.41
C ALA A 8 10.82 26.26 -16.18
N VAL A 9 9.88 25.59 -15.50
CA VAL A 9 10.20 24.28 -14.91
C VAL A 9 10.15 23.30 -16.08
N GLY A 10 11.31 22.88 -16.58
CA GLY A 10 11.39 21.80 -17.56
C GLY A 10 10.70 20.54 -17.04
N ASN A 11 10.26 19.65 -17.95
CA ASN A 11 9.60 18.37 -17.65
C ASN A 11 10.54 17.40 -16.90
N ALA A 12 10.98 17.75 -15.69
CA ALA A 12 11.68 16.84 -14.81
C ALA A 12 10.67 15.89 -14.19
N SER A 13 10.96 14.61 -14.25
CA SER A 13 10.28 13.58 -13.46
C SER A 13 10.18 14.03 -12.01
N PRO A 14 9.03 13.85 -11.34
CA PRO A 14 8.95 14.15 -9.92
C PRO A 14 10.01 13.38 -9.12
N PHE A 15 10.63 14.02 -8.13
CA PHE A 15 11.73 13.45 -7.36
C PHE A 15 11.40 12.11 -6.67
N TRP A 16 10.10 11.85 -6.45
CA TRP A 16 9.61 10.64 -5.79
C TRP A 16 9.55 9.40 -6.68
N ILE A 17 9.77 9.53 -8.00
CA ILE A 17 9.82 8.38 -8.89
C ILE A 17 10.99 7.45 -8.53
N ASP A 18 12.11 8.02 -8.09
CA ASP A 18 13.32 7.27 -7.73
C ASP A 18 13.46 7.07 -6.21
N SER A 19 12.44 7.42 -5.42
CA SER A 19 12.47 7.26 -3.97
C SER A 19 12.21 5.80 -3.56
N PRO A 20 12.85 5.30 -2.49
CA PRO A 20 12.62 3.94 -2.02
C PRO A 20 11.16 3.68 -1.63
N GLU A 21 10.68 2.46 -1.86
CA GLU A 21 9.34 2.07 -1.45
C GLU A 21 9.31 1.64 0.03
N LEU A 22 8.13 1.75 0.66
CA LEU A 22 7.97 1.34 2.07
C LEU A 22 8.35 -0.13 2.30
N LYS A 23 8.11 -1.01 1.32
CA LYS A 23 8.47 -2.44 1.40
C LYS A 23 9.99 -2.65 1.55
N ASP A 24 10.80 -1.79 0.93
CA ASP A 24 12.26 -1.90 0.98
C ASP A 24 12.79 -1.48 2.35
N VAL A 25 12.19 -0.43 2.92
CA VAL A 25 12.49 0.01 4.29
C VAL A 25 12.10 -1.08 5.30
N ILE A 26 10.91 -1.67 5.17
CA ILE A 26 10.44 -2.75 6.05
C ILE A 26 11.31 -4.01 5.90
N ALA A 27 11.76 -4.34 4.70
CA ALA A 27 12.64 -5.47 4.43
C ALA A 27 14.09 -5.23 4.90
N GLY A 28 14.45 -4.00 5.26
CA GLY A 28 15.80 -3.61 5.66
C GLY A 28 16.80 -3.58 4.49
N THR A 29 16.32 -3.57 3.25
CA THR A 29 17.18 -3.48 2.05
C THR A 29 17.66 -2.05 1.80
N VAL A 30 16.94 -1.07 2.35
CA VAL A 30 17.33 0.35 2.39
C VAL A 30 17.17 0.89 3.81
N PRO A 31 17.95 1.91 4.22
CA PRO A 31 17.77 2.54 5.52
C PRO A 31 16.42 3.24 5.62
N GLY A 32 15.82 3.18 6.81
CA GLY A 32 14.72 4.06 7.20
C GLY A 32 15.24 5.43 7.65
N ARG A 33 14.61 6.00 8.67
CA ARG A 33 15.12 7.18 9.36
C ARG A 33 16.51 6.91 9.96
N THR A 34 17.48 7.78 9.72
CA THR A 34 18.86 7.65 10.22
C THR A 34 19.22 8.66 11.30
N SER A 35 18.46 9.75 11.44
CA SER A 35 18.66 10.74 12.50
C SER A 35 17.33 11.34 13.01
N PRO A 36 17.31 11.90 14.23
CA PRO A 36 16.12 12.60 14.74
C PRO A 36 15.84 13.93 14.01
N GLU A 37 16.83 14.53 13.35
CA GLU A 37 16.70 15.80 12.61
C GLU A 37 16.09 15.62 11.21
N GLU A 38 16.05 14.40 10.67
CA GLU A 38 15.49 14.12 9.34
C GLU A 38 13.97 14.34 9.26
N ALA A 39 13.52 15.02 8.21
CA ALA A 39 12.12 15.01 7.81
C ALA A 39 11.86 13.85 6.83
N THR A 40 10.95 12.95 7.17
CA THR A 40 10.58 11.79 6.33
C THR A 40 9.20 11.99 5.72
N CYS A 41 9.02 11.61 4.46
CA CYS A 41 7.72 11.63 3.78
C CYS A 41 7.35 10.21 3.33
N PHE A 42 6.16 9.75 3.69
CA PHE A 42 5.60 8.53 3.11
C PHE A 42 4.70 8.89 1.94
N ILE A 43 5.11 8.50 0.73
CA ILE A 43 4.39 8.81 -0.50
C ILE A 43 3.49 7.62 -0.82
N ASN A 44 2.23 7.71 -0.41
CA ASN A 44 1.22 6.70 -0.67
C ASN A 44 0.53 6.93 -2.03
N ASN A 45 1.32 6.98 -3.10
CA ASN A 45 0.83 7.22 -4.47
C ASN A 45 0.31 5.95 -5.16
N ILE A 46 0.78 4.78 -4.74
CA ILE A 46 0.35 3.48 -5.24
C ILE A 46 -0.29 2.74 -4.08
N GLY A 47 -1.61 2.88 -3.96
CA GLY A 47 -2.38 2.10 -2.98
C GLY A 47 -2.26 0.61 -3.31
N LEU A 48 -1.40 -0.10 -2.60
CA LEU A 48 -1.28 -1.55 -2.76
C LEU A 48 -2.40 -2.22 -1.98
N GLY A 49 -3.20 -3.05 -2.66
CA GLY A 49 -4.28 -3.83 -2.05
C GLY A 49 -3.82 -4.77 -0.91
N ILE A 50 -2.51 -4.99 -0.79
CA ILE A 50 -1.88 -5.87 0.19
C ILE A 50 -2.20 -5.47 1.64
N GLN A 51 -2.31 -4.18 1.95
CA GLN A 51 -2.65 -3.73 3.30
C GLN A 51 -4.05 -4.22 3.71
N PHE A 52 -4.99 -4.25 2.77
CA PHE A 52 -6.35 -4.73 3.01
C PHE A 52 -6.38 -6.25 3.14
N ALA A 53 -5.61 -6.96 2.31
CA ALA A 53 -5.49 -8.42 2.42
C ALA A 53 -4.88 -8.85 3.77
N ALA A 54 -3.85 -8.15 4.24
CA ALA A 54 -3.21 -8.42 5.52
C ALA A 54 -4.20 -8.23 6.69
N VAL A 55 -4.94 -7.11 6.71
CA VAL A 55 -5.97 -6.85 7.72
C VAL A 55 -7.10 -7.87 7.61
N GLY A 56 -7.57 -8.18 6.40
CA GLY A 56 -8.61 -9.17 6.15
C GLY A 56 -8.26 -10.54 6.72
N HIS A 57 -7.02 -11.00 6.51
CA HIS A 57 -6.54 -12.26 7.07
C HIS A 57 -6.49 -12.23 8.60
N ALA A 58 -5.98 -11.15 9.20
CA ALA A 58 -5.94 -11.00 10.66
C ALA A 58 -7.34 -11.00 11.28
N VAL A 59 -8.29 -10.26 10.68
CA VAL A 59 -9.70 -10.24 11.09
C VAL A 59 -10.34 -11.62 10.95
N TYR A 60 -10.09 -12.31 9.83
CA TYR A 60 -10.60 -13.66 9.58
C TYR A 60 -10.15 -14.64 10.67
N LEU A 61 -8.85 -14.70 10.99
CA LEU A 61 -8.33 -15.57 12.04
C LEU A 61 -8.96 -15.28 13.40
N GLN A 62 -9.11 -14.00 13.76
CA GLN A 62 -9.75 -13.59 15.01
C GLN A 62 -11.24 -13.95 15.05
N ALA A 63 -11.95 -13.81 13.93
CA ALA A 63 -13.35 -14.22 13.83
C ALA A 63 -13.49 -15.74 14.02
N LYS A 64 -12.65 -16.55 13.35
CA LYS A 64 -12.64 -18.02 13.51
C LYS A 64 -12.35 -18.42 14.95
N ALA A 65 -11.35 -17.82 15.60
CA ALA A 65 -10.99 -18.12 17.00
C ALA A 65 -12.13 -17.81 17.99
N LYS A 66 -12.97 -16.83 17.68
CA LYS A 66 -14.13 -16.43 18.50
C LYS A 66 -15.45 -17.11 18.10
N GLY A 67 -15.43 -18.01 17.12
CA GLY A 67 -16.65 -18.64 16.61
C GLY A 67 -17.63 -17.66 15.96
N LEU A 68 -17.12 -16.56 15.37
CA LEU A 68 -17.92 -15.53 14.71
C LEU A 68 -18.05 -15.80 13.20
N GLY A 69 -19.12 -15.25 12.62
CA GLY A 69 -19.42 -15.39 11.18
C GLY A 69 -20.34 -16.56 10.87
N LYS A 70 -20.60 -16.79 9.58
CA LYS A 70 -21.39 -17.93 9.08
C LYS A 70 -20.65 -18.53 7.89
N GLU A 71 -20.56 -19.85 7.87
CA GLU A 71 -20.08 -20.56 6.69
C GLU A 71 -21.14 -20.45 5.59
N ILE A 72 -20.73 -20.08 4.38
CA ILE A 72 -21.61 -20.13 3.21
C ILE A 72 -21.35 -21.47 2.52
N PRO A 73 -22.38 -22.30 2.29
CA PRO A 73 -22.19 -23.61 1.67
C PRO A 73 -21.48 -23.48 0.31
N THR A 74 -20.38 -24.21 0.13
CA THR A 74 -19.55 -24.13 -1.09
C THR A 74 -20.31 -24.62 -2.32
N ASP A 75 -21.19 -25.60 -2.16
CA ASP A 75 -22.04 -26.18 -3.19
C ASP A 75 -22.99 -25.16 -3.84
N TRP A 76 -23.31 -24.04 -3.17
CA TRP A 76 -24.07 -22.95 -3.78
C TRP A 76 -23.33 -22.26 -4.95
N PHE A 77 -22.01 -22.39 -5.01
CA PHE A 77 -21.16 -21.73 -6.01
C PHE A 77 -20.52 -22.71 -7.01
N LEU A 78 -20.81 -24.00 -6.90
CA LEU A 78 -20.24 -25.05 -7.75
C LEU A 78 -21.33 -25.70 -8.60
N GLU A 79 -21.00 -26.05 -9.84
CA GLU A 79 -21.86 -26.86 -10.72
C GLU A 79 -21.21 -28.23 -10.96
N SER A 80 -22.01 -29.30 -10.96
CA SER A 80 -21.53 -30.66 -11.20
C SER A 80 -21.61 -31.08 -12.67
N VAL A 81 -22.14 -30.22 -13.54
CA VAL A 81 -22.35 -30.50 -14.98
C VAL A 81 -21.80 -29.34 -15.81
N HIS A 82 -21.24 -29.66 -16.98
CA HIS A 82 -20.87 -28.68 -18.00
C HIS A 82 -21.91 -28.73 -19.13
N PRO A 83 -22.24 -27.60 -19.81
CA PRO A 83 -23.07 -27.60 -21.01
C PRO A 83 -22.48 -28.43 -22.15
#